data_AF-A0AA43P6A8-F1
#
_entry.id   AF-A0AA43P6A8-F1
#
_cell.length_a   1.000
_cell.length_b   1.000
_cell.length_c   1.000
_cell.angle_alpha   90.00
_cell.angle_beta   90.00
_cell.angle_gamma   90.00
#
_symmetry.space_group_name_H-M   'P 1'
#
loop_
_entity.id
_entity.type
_entity.pdbx_description
1 polymer ?
#
loop_
_entity_poly.entity_id
_entity_poly.type
_entity_poly.pdbx_seq_one_letter_code
_entity_poly.pdbx_strand_id
1 'polypeptide(L)' 'MEDVAIRAGVNINTVRSIESGKPVRTDSLFAVMNILQLIDPMIEATNPYNTMLGMSRAIDELPQRVRR' A
#
# COMPACT_ATOMS: atom_id res chain seq x y z
N MET A 1 -11.75 -1.71 -14.75
CA MET A 1 -11.72 -2.37 -13.43
C MET A 1 -11.85 -3.88 -13.53
N GLU A 2 -12.81 -4.41 -14.30
CA GLU A 2 -13.02 -5.86 -14.40
C GLU A 2 -11.81 -6.63 -14.96
N ASP A 3 -11.21 -6.16 -16.06
CA ASP A 3 -9.97 -6.75 -16.61
C ASP A 3 -8.81 -6.75 -15.60
N VAL A 4 -8.64 -5.67 -14.84
CA VAL A 4 -7.62 -5.56 -13.79
C VAL A 4 -7.86 -6.60 -12.69
N ALA A 5 -9.11 -6.74 -12.25
CA ALA A 5 -9.49 -7.71 -11.22
C ALA A 5 -9.23 -9.16 -11.68
N ILE A 6 -9.59 -9.47 -12.93
CA ILE A 6 -9.36 -10.78 -13.55
C ILE A 6 -7.86 -11.09 -13.61
N ARG A 7 -7.06 -10.18 -14.18
CA ARG A 7 -5.61 -10.38 -14.30
C ARG A 7 -4.94 -10.51 -12.93
N ALA A 8 -5.40 -9.75 -11.94
CA ALA A 8 -4.86 -9.79 -10.58
C ALA A 8 -5.35 -10.97 -9.75
N GLY A 9 -6.32 -11.74 -10.24
CA GLY A 9 -6.89 -12.86 -9.50
C GLY A 9 -7.61 -12.42 -8.22
N VAL A 10 -8.19 -11.20 -8.21
CA VAL A 10 -8.89 -10.63 -7.05
C VAL A 10 -10.35 -10.36 -7.37
N ASN A 11 -11.18 -10.22 -6.33
CA ASN A 11 -12.56 -9.80 -6.50
C ASN A 11 -12.60 -8.34 -7.01
N ILE A 12 -13.52 -8.01 -7.93
CA ILE A 12 -13.73 -6.65 -8.44
C ILE A 12 -13.99 -5.62 -7.33
N ASN A 13 -14.63 -6.05 -6.22
CA ASN A 13 -14.84 -5.22 -5.05
C ASN A 13 -13.53 -4.84 -4.35
N THR A 14 -12.48 -5.66 -4.46
CA THR A 14 -11.15 -5.33 -3.93
C THR A 14 -10.54 -4.17 -4.72
N VAL A 15 -10.63 -4.19 -6.06
CA VAL A 15 -10.17 -3.07 -6.91
C VAL A 15 -10.94 -1.79 -6.57
N ARG A 16 -12.25 -1.89 -6.38
CA ARG A 16 -13.09 -0.75 -5.96
C ARG A 16 -12.73 -0.22 -4.57
N SER A 17 -12.39 -1.10 -3.63
CA SER A 17 -11.91 -0.71 -2.30
C SER A 17 -10.58 0.04 -2.38
N ILE A 18 -9.65 -0.41 -3.24
CA ILE A 18 -8.38 0.28 -3.49
C ILE A 18 -8.64 1.70 -4.02
N GLU A 19 -9.49 1.85 -5.04
CA GLU A 19 -9.82 3.16 -5.63
C GLU A 19 -10.50 4.12 -4.64
N SER A 20 -11.30 3.58 -3.72
CA SER A 20 -11.99 4.36 -2.69
C SER A 20 -11.16 4.59 -1.43
N GLY A 21 -9.89 4.15 -1.41
CA GLY A 21 -9.01 4.29 -0.25
C GLY A 21 -9.43 3.44 0.95
N LYS A 22 -10.26 2.41 0.74
CA LYS A 22 -10.68 1.50 1.81
C LYS A 22 -9.59 0.47 2.10
N PRO A 23 -9.52 -0.05 3.34
CA PRO A 23 -8.57 -1.09 3.69
C PRO A 23 -8.75 -2.34 2.83
N VAL A 24 -7.64 -2.88 2.34
CA VAL A 24 -7.56 -4.16 1.62
C VAL A 24 -6.39 -4.98 2.14
N ARG A 25 -6.41 -6.28 1.85
CA ARG A 25 -5.29 -7.17 2.19
C ARG A 25 -4.06 -6.80 1.35
N THR A 26 -2.89 -6.77 1.99
CA THR A 26 -1.64 -6.29 1.38
C THR A 26 -1.21 -7.09 0.15
N ASP A 27 -1.41 -8.40 0.17
CA ASP A 27 -1.14 -9.28 -0.98
C ASP A 27 -1.99 -8.91 -2.21
N SER A 28 -3.25 -8.55 -1.99
CA SER A 28 -4.21 -8.18 -3.04
C SER A 28 -3.87 -6.81 -3.61
N LEU A 29 -3.42 -5.88 -2.75
CA LEU A 29 -2.88 -4.60 -3.17
C LEU A 29 -1.66 -4.81 -4.08
N PHE A 30 -0.68 -5.61 -3.65
CA PHE A 30 0.52 -5.87 -4.44
C PHE A 30 0.24 -6.61 -5.74
N ALA A 31 -0.70 -7.57 -5.76
CA ALA A 31 -1.12 -8.25 -6.98
C ALA A 31 -1.65 -7.25 -8.03
N VAL A 32 -2.53 -6.33 -7.59
CA VAL A 32 -3.07 -5.27 -8.46
C VAL A 32 -1.97 -4.32 -8.93
N MET A 33 -1.14 -3.82 -8.02
CA MET A 33 -0.06 -2.88 -8.35
C MET A 33 0.98 -3.50 -9.30
N ASN A 34 1.28 -4.79 -9.17
CA ASN A 34 2.22 -5.50 -10.03
C ASN A 34 1.76 -5.55 -11.49
N ILE A 35 0.49 -5.88 -11.72
CA ILE A 35 -0.07 -5.98 -13.09
C ILE A 35 -0.19 -4.62 -13.75
N LEU A 36 -0.44 -3.58 -12.96
CA LEU A 36 -0.44 -2.21 -13.42
C LEU A 36 0.97 -1.63 -13.59
N GLN A 37 2.01 -2.37 -13.20
CA GLN A 37 3.41 -1.91 -13.21
C GLN A 37 3.63 -0.65 -12.36
N LEU A 38 2.88 -0.54 -11.25
CA LEU A 38 2.88 0.61 -10.35
C LEU A 38 3.63 0.36 -9.02
N ILE A 39 4.47 -0.68 -8.96
CA ILE A 39 5.22 -1.02 -7.74
C ILE A 39 6.16 0.12 -7.34
N ASP A 40 6.97 0.66 -8.26
CA ASP A 40 7.90 1.74 -7.93
C ASP A 40 7.17 3.04 -7.52
N PRO A 41 6.13 3.50 -8.24
CA PRO A 41 5.30 4.63 -7.78
C PRO A 41 4.65 4.40 -6.41
N MET A 42 4.22 3.17 -6.11
CA MET A 42 3.62 2.83 -4.81
C MET A 42 4.67 2.91 -3.69
N ILE A 43 5.89 2.41 -3.92
CA ILE A 43 6.99 2.53 -2.95
C ILE A 43 7.27 4.01 -2.66
N GLU A 44 7.36 4.82 -3.71
CA GLU A 44 7.64 6.25 -3.56
C GLU A 44 6.52 6.98 -2.81
N ALA A 45 5.25 6.66 -3.12
CA ALA A 45 4.08 7.23 -2.44
C ALA A 45 3.95 6.79 -0.97
N THR A 46 4.53 5.65 -0.59
CA THR A 46 4.49 5.10 0.77
C THR A 46 5.76 5.40 1.57
N ASN A 47 6.76 6.02 0.94
CA ASN A 47 8.00 6.39 1.61
C ASN A 47 7.73 7.47 2.68
N PRO A 48 7.97 7.17 3.97
CA PRO A 48 7.66 8.11 5.05
C PRO A 48 8.49 9.40 4.95
N TYR A 49 9.68 9.35 4.36
CA TYR A 49 10.55 10.53 4.20
C TYR A 49 10.04 11.54 3.18
N ASN A 50 9.08 11.15 2.34
CA ASN A 50 8.47 12.02 1.33
C ASN A 50 7.27 12.82 1.87
N THR A 51 6.88 12.61 3.13
CA THR A 51 5.72 13.30 3.73
C THR A 51 6.09 13.96 5.04
N MET A 52 5.50 15.13 5.33
CA MET A 52 5.75 15.84 6.60
C MET A 52 5.38 14.98 7.82
N LEU A 53 4.25 14.25 7.75
CA LEU A 53 3.81 13.37 8.84
C LEU A 53 4.75 12.16 9.00
N GLY A 54 5.16 11.54 7.90
CA GLY A 54 6.09 10.41 7.94
C GLY A 54 7.47 10.82 8.46
N MET A 55 7.98 11.98 8.04
CA MET A 55 9.24 12.53 8.52
C MET A 55 9.19 12.86 10.02
N SER A 56 8.10 13.49 10.49
CA SER A 56 7.89 13.75 11.92
C SER A 56 7.96 12.46 12.74
N ARG A 57 7.25 11.40 12.31
CA ARG A 57 7.27 10.08 12.97
C ARG A 57 8.61 9.36 12.88
N ALA A 58 9.40 9.62 11.83
CA ALA A 58 10.72 9.02 11.66
C ALA A 58 11.79 9.67 12.55
N ILE A 59 11.57 10.93 12.95
CA ILE A 59 12.43 11.68 13.86
C ILE A 59 12.12 11.34 15.33
N ASP A 60 10.86 11.02 15.64
CA ASP A 60 10.47 10.54 16.97
C ASP A 60 11.35 9.35 17.39
N GLU A 61 11.87 9.36 18.62
CA GLU A 61 12.68 8.26 19.16
C GLU A 61 11.89 6.94 19.04
N LEU A 62 12.49 5.95 18.36
CA LEU A 62 11.89 4.63 18.23
C LEU A 62 11.63 4.06 19.63
N PRO A 63 10.45 3.45 19.86
CA PRO A 63 10.13 2.88 21.16
C PRO A 63 11.21 1.86 21.56
N GLN A 64 11.63 1.92 22.83
CA GLN A 64 12.56 0.96 23.42
C GLN A 64 12.04 -0.46 23.14
N ARG A 65 12.87 -1.31 22.51
CA ARG A 65 12.50 -2.69 22.19
C ARG A 65 12.11 -3.40 23.49
N VAL A 66 10.83 -3.72 23.63
CA VAL A 66 10.34 -4.53 24.74
C VAL A 66 10.81 -5.97 24.51
N ARG A 67 11.93 -6.36 25.12
CA ARG A 67 12.30 -7.77 25.27
C ARG A 67 11.60 -8.27 26.53
N ARG A 68 10.63 -9.17 26.38
CA ARG A 68 10.04 -9.93 27.50
C ARG A 68 10.62 -11.33 27.50
#